data_AF-A0A484YHC7-F1
#
_entry.id   AF-A0A484YHC7-F1
#
_cell.length_a   1.000
_cell.length_b   1.000
_cell.length_c   1.000
_cell.angle_alpha   90.00
_cell.angle_beta   90.00
_cell.angle_gamma   90.00
#
_symmetry.space_group_name_H-M   'P 1'
#
loop_
_entity.id
_entity.type
_entity.pdbx_description
1 polymer ?
#
loop_
_entity_poly.entity_id
_entity_poly.type
_entity_poly.pdbx_seq_one_letter_code
_entity_poly.pdbx_strand_id
1 'polypeptide(L)' 'MTLSPYLQEVAKRRTFAIISHPDAGKTTITEKVLLFGQAIQTAGTVKGRGSTSTLSRTGWRWKSSVGSPLLRL' A
#
# COMPACT_ATOMS: atom_id res chain seq x y z
N MET A 1 11.88 31.47 -24.42
CA MET A 1 11.52 30.14 -24.93
C MET A 1 10.42 29.58 -24.04
N THR A 2 9.19 29.47 -24.54
CA THR A 2 8.09 28.85 -23.80
C THR A 2 8.18 27.33 -23.98
N LEU A 3 8.15 26.57 -22.89
CA LEU A 3 8.11 25.11 -22.96
C LEU A 3 6.78 24.67 -23.59
N SER A 4 6.82 23.66 -24.47
CA SER A 4 5.61 23.08 -25.05
C SER A 4 4.69 22.53 -23.96
N PRO A 5 3.35 22.49 -24.16
CA PRO A 5 2.41 22.00 -23.17
C PRO A 5 2.76 20.59 -22.65
N TYR A 6 3.30 19.73 -23.53
CA TYR A 6 3.79 18.41 -23.18
C TYR A 6 4.94 18.46 -22.16
N LEU A 7 5.97 19.28 -22.42
CA LEU A 7 7.12 19.41 -21.53
C LEU A 7 6.74 20.02 -20.18
N GLN A 8 5.77 20.93 -20.16
CA GLN A 8 5.22 21.49 -18.92
C GLN A 8 4.54 20.41 -18.06
N GLU A 9 3.77 19.52 -18.68
CA GLU A 9 3.12 18.41 -17.97
C GLU A 9 4.14 17.39 -17.44
N VAL A 10 5.17 17.06 -18.23
CA VAL A 10 6.25 16.18 -17.77
C VAL A 10 6.97 16.79 -16.55
N ALA A 11 7.26 18.09 -16.57
CA ALA A 11 7.96 18.78 -15.50
C ALA A 11 7.19 18.81 -14.16
N LYS A 12 5.86 18.68 -14.17
CA LYS A 12 5.02 18.63 -12.96
C LYS A 12 5.07 17.29 -12.22
N ARG A 13 5.41 16.19 -12.88
CA ARG A 13 5.36 14.84 -12.30
C ARG A 13 6.50 14.59 -11.32
N ARG A 14 6.21 13.91 -10.21
CA ARG A 14 7.21 13.44 -9.23
C ARG A 14 6.88 11.99 -8.86
N THR A 15 7.80 11.06 -9.18
CA THR A 15 7.68 9.63 -8.88
C THR A 15 8.79 9.26 -7.91
N PHE A 16 8.42 8.72 -6.74
CA PHE A 16 9.37 8.37 -5.69
C PHE A 16 8.87 7.17 -4.90
N ALA A 17 9.78 6.55 -4.14
CA ALA A 17 9.49 5.44 -3.24
C ALA A 17 10.10 5.73 -1.86
N ILE A 18 9.48 5.19 -0.81
CA ILE A 18 9.99 5.27 0.56
C ILE A 18 10.56 3.91 0.94
N ILE A 19 11.88 3.83 1.09
CA ILE A 19 12.60 2.62 1.53
C ILE A 19 13.14 2.83 2.95
N SER A 20 12.84 1.90 3.85
CA SER A 20 13.33 1.97 5.23
C SER A 20 13.26 0.61 5.92
N HIS A 21 13.94 0.51 7.06
CA HIS A 21 13.92 -0.64 7.94
C HIS A 21 12.47 -0.96 8.40
N PRO A 22 12.13 -2.23 8.70
CA PRO A 22 10.90 -2.54 9.43
C PRO A 22 10.80 -1.64 10.68
N ASP A 23 9.59 -1.16 10.97
CA ASP A 23 9.30 -0.26 12.10
C ASP A 23 9.81 1.19 12.04
N ALA A 24 10.55 1.61 11.00
CA ALA A 24 11.00 3.00 10.83
C ALA A 24 9.87 4.01 10.50
N GLY A 25 8.61 3.60 10.53
CA GLY A 25 7.48 4.50 10.31
C GLY A 25 7.20 4.88 8.85
N LYS A 26 7.63 4.07 7.87
CA LYS A 26 7.31 4.28 6.43
C LYS A 26 5.80 4.46 6.17
N THR A 27 4.97 3.74 6.89
CA THR A 27 3.50 3.84 6.80
C THR A 27 3.03 5.20 7.30
N THR A 28 3.54 5.66 8.45
CA THR A 28 3.21 6.95 9.07
C THR A 28 3.55 8.14 8.18
N ILE A 29 4.73 8.14 7.55
CA ILE A 29 5.10 9.21 6.62
C ILE A 29 4.26 9.17 5.34
N THR A 30 3.92 7.97 4.84
CA THR A 30 3.05 7.80 3.68
C THR A 30 1.65 8.37 3.94
N GLU A 31 1.09 8.12 5.13
CA GLU A 31 -0.20 8.67 5.55
C GLU A 31 -0.20 10.20 5.56
N LYS A 32 0.84 10.82 6.12
CA LYS A 32 0.98 12.27 6.16
C LYS A 32 1.10 12.87 4.77
N VAL A 33 1.93 12.27 3.90
CA VAL A 33 2.08 12.72 2.51
C VAL A 33 0.74 12.67 1.77
N LEU A 34 -0.03 11.60 1.92
CA LEU A 34 -1.34 11.48 1.29
C LEU A 34 -2.35 12.49 1.86
N LEU A 35 -2.32 12.77 3.17
CA LEU A 35 -3.15 13.79 3.80
C LEU A 35 -2.86 15.18 3.23
N PHE A 36 -1.58 15.57 3.13
CA PHE A 36 -1.17 16.85 2.55
C PHE A 36 -1.48 16.95 1.05
N GLY A 37 -1.46 15.83 0.34
CA GLY A 37 -1.90 15.72 -1.06
C GLY A 37 -3.41 15.68 -1.26
N GLN A 38 -4.22 15.95 -0.23
CA GLN A 38 -5.69 15.86 -0.24
C GLN A 38 -6.25 14.47 -0.59
N ALA A 39 -5.43 13.41 -0.49
CA ALA A 39 -5.80 12.02 -0.75
C ALA A 39 -6.22 11.27 0.54
N ILE A 40 -7.21 11.83 1.25
CA ILE A 40 -7.63 11.40 2.61
C ILE A 40 -8.08 9.93 2.66
N GLN A 41 -8.88 9.48 1.70
CA GLN A 41 -9.40 8.09 1.67
C GLN A 41 -8.24 7.07 1.53
N THR A 42 -7.26 7.40 0.68
CA THR A 42 -6.06 6.59 0.49
C THR A 42 -5.19 6.60 1.74
N ALA A 43 -5.02 7.76 2.39
CA ALA A 43 -4.28 7.88 3.65
C ALA A 43 -4.89 6.99 4.75
N GLY A 44 -6.22 7.01 4.92
CA GLY A 44 -6.92 6.17 5.91
C GLY A 44 -6.78 4.67 5.63
N THR A 45 -6.78 4.28 4.36
CA THR A 45 -6.59 2.88 3.95
C THR A 45 -5.18 2.37 4.25
N VAL A 46 -4.15 3.21 4.06
CA VAL A 46 -2.76 2.86 4.39
C VAL A 46 -2.60 2.60 5.89
N LYS A 47 -3.25 3.41 6.74
CA LYS A 47 -3.28 3.22 8.20
C LYS A 47 -3.88 1.88 8.61
N GLY A 48 -5.04 1.54 8.05
CA GLY A 48 -5.72 0.25 8.34
C GLY A 48 -4.93 -0.98 7.86
N ARG A 49 -4.09 -0.83 6.84
CA ARG A 49 -3.24 -1.91 6.33
C ARG A 49 -1.93 -2.07 7.11
N GLY A 50 -1.40 -0.99 7.69
CA GLY A 50 -0.23 -1.01 8.57
C GLY A 50 -0.45 -1.83 9.85
N SER A 51 -1.66 -1.75 10.43
CA SER A 51 -2.07 -2.58 11.58
C SER A 51 -2.39 -4.02 11.20
N THR A 52 -2.70 -4.30 9.93
CA THR A 52 -2.93 -5.66 9.38
C THR A 52 -1.62 -6.27 8.84
N SER A 53 -0.47 -5.83 9.32
CA SER A 53 0.85 -6.28 8.84
C SER A 53 1.25 -7.70 9.27
N THR A 54 0.35 -8.47 9.88
CA THR A 54 0.50 -9.93 10.02
C THR A 54 0.13 -10.63 8.70
N LEU A 55 0.86 -10.33 7.62
CA LEU A 55 0.87 -11.17 6.43
C LEU A 55 1.81 -12.35 6.71
N SER A 56 1.27 -13.57 6.65
CA SER A 56 2.04 -14.82 6.75
C SER A 56 3.27 -14.76 5.84
N ARG A 57 4.44 -15.14 6.41
CA ARG A 57 5.79 -15.07 5.81
C ARG A 57 5.94 -15.72 4.42
N THR A 58 4.97 -16.51 3.98
CA THR A 58 5.06 -17.27 2.72
C THR A 58 4.15 -16.73 1.61
N GLY A 59 3.32 -15.71 1.85
CA GLY A 59 2.46 -15.11 0.81
C GLY A 59 1.35 -16.03 0.24
N TRP A 60 1.33 -17.31 0.62
CA TRP A 60 0.31 -18.26 0.25
C TRP A 60 -0.88 -18.16 1.22
N ARG A 61 -2.08 -17.93 0.67
CA ARG A 61 -3.34 -18.01 1.42
C ARG A 61 -3.90 -19.43 1.29
N TRP A 62 -3.82 -20.22 2.36
CA TRP A 62 -4.42 -21.56 2.41
C TRP A 62 -5.94 -21.43 2.27
N LYS A 63 -6.48 -21.84 1.11
CA LYS A 63 -7.92 -21.89 0.87
C LYS A 63 -8.40 -23.26 1.33
N SER A 64 -8.87 -23.38 2.58
CA SER A 64 -9.59 -24.58 3.00
C SER A 64 -10.91 -24.65 2.23
N SER A 65 -10.91 -25.43 1.16
CA SER A 65 -12.11 -25.86 0.46
C SER A 65 -12.06 -27.37 0.39
N VAL A 66 -12.69 -28.02 1.36
CA VAL A 66 -13.78 -28.99 1.20
C VAL A 66 -13.96 -29.71 2.53
N GLY A 67 -15.21 -29.74 3.03
CA GLY A 67 -15.55 -30.57 4.17
C GLY A 67 -15.29 -32.02 3.82
N SER A 68 -14.47 -32.69 4.63
CA SER A 68 -14.24 -34.13 4.56
C SER A 68 -15.54 -34.86 4.91
N PRO A 69 -16.15 -35.65 4.00
CA PRO A 69 -17.31 -36.47 4.33
C PRO A 69 -16.90 -37.88 4.78
N LEU A 70 -15.76 -38.03 5.47
CA LEU A 70 -15.23 -39.35 5.84
C LEU A 70 -14.67 -39.36 7.27
N LEU A 71 -15.54 -39.11 8.23
CA LEU A 71 -15.46 -39.67 9.58
C LEU A 71 -16.89 -39.97 10.06
N ARG A 72 -17.44 -41.08 9.57
CA ARG A 72 -18.47 -41.88 10.24
C ARG A 72 -17.94 -43.32 10.27
N LEU A 73 -17.19 -43.62 11.31
CA LEU A 73 -17.18 -44.91 11.98
C LEU A 73 -17.33 -44.61 13.47
#